data_AF-F9LWC1-F1
#
_entry.id   AF-F9LWC1-F1
#
_cell.length_a   1.000
_cell.length_b   1.000
_cell.length_c   1.000
_cell.angle_alpha   90.00
_cell.angle_beta   90.00
_cell.angle_gamma   90.00
#
_symmetry.space_group_name_H-M   'P 1'
#
loop_
_entity.id
_entity.type
_entity.pdbx_description
1 polymer ?
#
loop_
_entity_poly.entity_id
_entity_poly.type
_entity_poly.pdbx_seq_one_letter_code
_entity_poly.pdbx_strand_id
1 'polypeptide(L)'
;MNEETQTVETVEVQEVPAEPTQQPQDEKKYTDADVDAIIDKKFAKWKSEQEARENEAKKLAKMNADEKQKYQLDQREQELADREKAIVRKELTAEAKTMLSERGLPVELVAVVDLSNAEAVTESVASIQKTWEDAVQKGVSERMKGSAPIKTAPTNQQEVVEKWKQDFLR
;
A
#
# COMPACT_ATOMS: atom_id res chain seq x y z
N MET A 1 48.81 -48.89 -79.50
CA MET A 1 47.63 -49.70 -79.16
C MET A 1 46.66 -48.75 -78.50
N ASN A 2 45.73 -48.24 -79.30
CA ASN A 2 44.26 -48.47 -79.22
C ASN A 2 43.67 -47.75 -78.01
N GLU A 3 42.94 -46.65 -78.23
CA GLU A 3 41.46 -46.63 -78.38
C GLU A 3 40.80 -47.17 -77.11
N GLU A 4 39.94 -46.45 -76.38
CA GLU A 4 38.62 -46.01 -76.84
C GLU A 4 38.08 -44.81 -76.04
N THR A 5 37.15 -44.14 -76.71
CA THR A 5 36.27 -43.03 -76.34
C THR A 5 35.36 -43.27 -75.13
N GLN A 6 35.07 -42.20 -74.39
CA GLN A 6 33.73 -41.99 -73.83
C GLN A 6 33.37 -40.50 -73.79
N THR A 7 32.30 -40.19 -74.52
CA THR A 7 31.53 -38.95 -74.58
C THR A 7 30.91 -38.58 -73.23
N VAL A 8 30.66 -37.29 -72.98
CA VAL A 8 29.31 -36.69 -72.77
C VAL A 8 29.42 -35.29 -72.12
N GLU A 9 28.54 -34.40 -72.62
CA GLU A 9 28.07 -33.12 -72.07
C GLU A 9 28.93 -31.86 -72.15
N THR A 10 28.73 -31.18 -73.29
CA THR A 10 28.71 -29.73 -73.44
C THR A 10 27.76 -29.05 -72.45
N VAL A 11 28.28 -28.17 -71.61
CA VAL A 11 27.53 -27.08 -70.96
C VAL A 11 28.13 -25.77 -71.44
N GLU A 12 27.36 -25.01 -72.22
CA GLU A 12 27.70 -23.65 -72.66
C GLU A 12 27.81 -22.73 -71.44
N VAL A 13 29.00 -22.17 -71.22
CA VAL A 13 29.21 -21.03 -70.31
C VAL A 13 29.41 -19.80 -71.18
N GLN A 14 28.47 -18.86 -71.06
CA GLN A 14 28.44 -17.59 -71.77
C GLN A 14 29.39 -16.59 -71.09
N GLU A 15 30.48 -16.22 -71.77
CA GLU A 15 31.39 -15.15 -71.36
C GLU A 15 30.86 -13.76 -71.77
N VAL A 16 31.02 -12.77 -70.88
CA VAL A 16 30.92 -11.34 -71.20
C VAL A 16 32.22 -10.63 -70.76
N PRO A 17 32.88 -9.84 -71.63
CA PRO A 17 34.20 -9.25 -71.33
C PRO A 17 34.09 -7.86 -70.71
N ALA A 18 35.03 -7.49 -69.82
CA ALA A 18 35.14 -6.13 -69.27
C ALA A 18 36.59 -5.60 -69.35
N GLU A 19 36.75 -4.42 -69.96
CA GLU A 19 37.99 -3.63 -70.12
C GLU A 19 38.37 -2.84 -68.84
N PRO A 20 39.65 -2.43 -68.64
CA PRO A 20 40.12 -1.75 -67.44
C PRO A 20 40.20 -0.21 -67.58
N THR A 21 39.64 0.54 -66.62
CA THR A 21 39.66 2.02 -66.61
C THR A 21 40.72 2.59 -65.64
N GLN A 22 41.38 3.67 -66.06
CA GLN A 22 42.49 4.39 -65.40
C GLN A 22 42.08 5.05 -64.06
N GLN A 23 42.97 5.05 -63.06
CA GLN A 23 42.78 5.76 -61.78
C GLN A 23 43.33 7.20 -61.83
N PRO A 24 42.57 8.22 -61.35
CA PRO A 24 43.05 9.61 -61.26
C PRO A 24 43.90 9.86 -60.00
N GLN A 25 44.90 10.75 -60.10
CA GLN A 25 45.70 11.22 -58.97
C GLN A 25 44.86 12.08 -58.01
N ASP A 26 44.90 11.75 -56.71
CA ASP A 26 44.23 12.48 -55.63
C ASP A 26 44.93 13.81 -55.31
N GLU A 27 44.28 14.93 -55.61
CA GLU A 27 44.67 16.26 -55.10
C GLU A 27 44.41 16.34 -53.59
N LYS A 28 45.41 16.77 -52.81
CA LYS A 28 45.29 16.91 -51.34
C LYS A 28 44.22 17.94 -50.98
N LYS A 29 43.14 17.46 -50.37
CA LYS A 29 41.95 18.25 -49.99
C LYS A 29 42.11 19.16 -48.76
N TYR A 30 43.21 19.02 -48.01
CA TYR A 30 43.41 19.73 -46.74
C TYR A 30 44.85 20.19 -46.57
N THR A 31 45.03 21.34 -45.92
CA THR A 31 46.34 21.81 -45.46
C THR A 31 46.67 21.25 -44.08
N ASP A 32 47.95 21.23 -43.71
CA ASP A 32 48.37 20.78 -42.37
C ASP A 32 47.69 21.59 -41.25
N ALA A 33 47.47 22.89 -41.47
CA ALA A 33 46.72 23.74 -40.54
C ALA A 33 45.24 23.32 -40.39
N ASP A 34 44.61 22.86 -41.48
CA ASP A 34 43.25 22.32 -41.42
C ASP A 34 43.21 20.99 -40.65
N VAL A 35 44.23 20.15 -40.86
CA VAL A 35 44.36 18.87 -40.17
C VAL A 35 44.57 19.08 -38.67
N ASP A 36 45.45 19.99 -38.28
CA ASP A 36 45.69 20.34 -36.87
C ASP A 36 44.43 20.89 -36.21
N ALA A 37 43.71 21.81 -36.88
CA ALA A 37 42.45 22.34 -36.37
C ALA A 37 41.37 21.24 -36.21
N ILE A 38 41.32 20.27 -37.12
CA ILE A 38 40.40 19.13 -37.04
C ILE A 38 40.81 18.20 -35.88
N ILE A 39 42.10 17.93 -35.71
CA ILE A 39 42.63 17.08 -34.64
C ILE A 39 42.36 17.72 -33.29
N ASP A 40 42.67 18.99 -33.10
CA ASP A 40 42.45 19.71 -31.85
C ASP A 40 40.97 19.74 -31.47
N LYS A 41 40.09 19.99 -32.44
CA LYS A 41 38.64 19.99 -32.20
C LYS A 41 38.13 18.59 -31.81
N LYS A 42 38.64 17.54 -32.46
CA LYS A 42 38.29 16.15 -32.12
C LYS A 42 38.87 15.74 -30.76
N PHE A 43 40.09 16.16 -30.44
CA PHE A 43 40.76 15.85 -29.19
C PHE A 43 40.09 16.56 -28.02
N ALA A 44 39.74 17.84 -28.16
CA ALA A 44 38.97 18.58 -27.17
C ALA A 44 37.60 17.93 -26.90
N LYS A 45 36.89 17.54 -27.97
CA LYS A 45 35.61 16.82 -27.84
C LYS A 45 35.78 15.48 -27.13
N TRP A 46 36.77 14.68 -27.54
CA TRP A 46 37.06 13.39 -26.92
C TRP A 46 37.43 13.52 -25.45
N LYS A 47 38.26 14.52 -25.10
CA LYS A 47 38.67 14.78 -23.71
C LYS A 47 37.48 15.16 -22.83
N SER A 48 36.61 16.03 -23.33
CA SER A 48 35.37 16.40 -22.64
C SER A 48 34.41 15.22 -22.47
N GLU A 49 34.27 14.36 -23.48
CA GLU A 49 33.46 13.14 -23.38
C GLU A 49 34.05 12.12 -22.38
N GLN A 50 35.37 12.01 -22.27
CA GLN A 50 36.02 11.16 -21.26
C GLN A 50 35.84 11.71 -19.85
N GLU A 51 36.05 13.01 -19.63
CA GLU A 51 35.82 13.64 -18.32
C GLU A 51 34.36 13.53 -17.87
N ALA A 52 33.40 13.70 -18.80
CA ALA A 52 31.98 13.51 -18.51
C ALA A 52 31.68 12.04 -18.13
N ARG A 53 32.22 11.08 -18.88
CA ARG A 53 32.04 9.64 -18.62
C ARG A 53 32.68 9.20 -17.30
N GLU A 54 33.86 9.73 -16.96
CA GLU A 54 34.51 9.46 -15.68
C GLU A 54 33.74 10.08 -14.50
N ASN A 55 33.24 11.31 -14.64
CA ASN A 55 32.46 11.95 -13.58
C ASN A 55 31.11 11.25 -13.39
N GLU A 56 30.47 10.82 -14.46
CA GLU A 56 29.24 10.03 -14.40
C GLU A 56 29.50 8.64 -13.80
N ALA A 57 30.59 7.96 -14.17
CA ALA A 57 30.98 6.69 -13.56
C ALA A 57 31.32 6.84 -12.07
N LYS A 58 32.00 7.91 -11.66
CA LYS A 58 32.28 8.22 -10.25
C LYS A 58 30.99 8.56 -9.48
N LYS A 59 30.06 9.29 -10.09
CA LYS A 59 28.75 9.62 -9.52
C LYS A 59 27.88 8.37 -9.39
N LEU A 60 27.83 7.52 -10.41
CA LEU A 60 27.13 6.23 -10.42
C LEU A 60 27.76 5.24 -9.43
N ALA A 61 29.09 5.19 -9.31
CA ALA A 61 29.76 4.33 -8.32
C ALA A 61 29.47 4.77 -6.88
N LYS A 62 29.40 6.09 -6.63
CA LYS A 62 28.92 6.64 -5.35
C LYS A 62 27.43 6.36 -5.12
N MET A 63 26.59 6.54 -6.13
CA MET A 63 25.14 6.32 -6.02
C MET A 63 24.76 4.83 -5.90
N ASN A 64 25.49 3.89 -6.48
CA ASN A 64 25.08 2.47 -6.50
C ASN A 64 25.27 1.74 -5.15
N ALA A 65 26.24 2.16 -4.33
CA ALA A 65 26.44 1.59 -2.99
C ALA A 65 25.73 2.41 -1.90
N ASP A 66 25.91 3.73 -1.91
CA ASP A 66 25.41 4.60 -0.83
C ASP A 66 23.88 4.76 -0.88
N GLU A 67 23.25 4.86 -2.06
CA GLU A 67 21.78 4.93 -2.15
C GLU A 67 21.14 3.60 -1.81
N LYS A 68 21.75 2.48 -2.21
CA LYS A 68 21.29 1.14 -1.85
C LYS A 68 21.43 0.89 -0.34
N GLN A 69 22.48 1.41 0.29
CA GLN A 69 22.65 1.36 1.74
C GLN A 69 21.61 2.23 2.43
N LYS A 70 21.41 3.47 1.97
CA LYS A 70 20.39 4.38 2.52
C LYS A 70 18.99 3.81 2.40
N TYR A 71 18.61 3.28 1.23
CA TYR A 71 17.31 2.66 1.03
C TYR A 71 17.07 1.47 1.97
N GLN A 72 18.07 0.62 2.18
CA GLN A 72 17.98 -0.48 3.15
C GLN A 72 17.85 0.00 4.60
N LEU A 73 18.54 1.09 4.95
CA LEU A 73 18.42 1.71 6.26
C LEU A 73 17.03 2.31 6.46
N ASP A 74 16.56 3.10 5.50
CA ASP A 74 15.22 3.72 5.53
C ASP A 74 14.13 2.64 5.63
N GLN A 75 14.26 1.54 4.87
CA GLN A 75 13.34 0.41 4.94
C GLN A 75 13.35 -0.26 6.32
N ARG A 76 14.53 -0.47 6.92
CA ARG A 76 14.65 -1.04 8.27
C ARG A 76 14.12 -0.10 9.34
N GLU A 77 14.37 1.19 9.22
CA GLU A 77 13.87 2.19 10.17
C GLU A 77 12.34 2.25 10.13
N GLN A 78 11.74 2.21 8.93
CA GLN A 78 10.31 2.11 8.78
C GLN A 78 9.75 0.81 9.38
N GLU A 79 10.38 -0.34 9.11
CA GLU A 79 9.96 -1.62 9.67
C GLU A 79 10.04 -1.63 11.21
N LEU A 80 11.08 -1.01 11.77
CA LEU A 80 11.24 -0.85 13.22
C LEU A 80 10.17 0.08 13.80
N ALA A 81 9.90 1.22 13.16
CA ALA A 81 8.87 2.16 13.59
C ALA A 81 7.46 1.54 13.55
N ASP A 82 7.15 0.77 12.50
CA ASP A 82 5.88 0.06 12.37
C ASP A 82 5.74 -1.04 13.44
N ARG A 83 6.83 -1.75 13.75
CA ARG A 83 6.86 -2.74 14.84
C ARG A 83 6.68 -2.09 16.20
N GLU A 84 7.39 -1.00 16.47
CA GLU A 84 7.29 -0.28 17.74
C GLU A 84 5.87 0.26 17.94
N LYS A 85 5.29 0.87 16.91
CA LYS A 85 3.88 1.30 16.93
C LYS A 85 2.93 0.13 17.18
N ALA A 86 3.16 -1.02 16.57
CA ALA A 86 2.33 -2.21 16.80
C ALA A 86 2.48 -2.76 18.22
N ILE A 87 3.67 -2.71 18.82
CA ILE A 87 3.92 -3.11 20.21
C ILE A 87 3.23 -2.16 21.16
N VAL A 88 3.46 -0.85 21.04
CA VAL A 88 2.81 0.19 21.87
C VAL A 88 1.30 0.07 21.77
N ARG A 89 0.75 -0.14 20.56
CA ARG A 89 -0.70 -0.33 20.41
C ARG A 89 -1.19 -1.59 21.12
N LYS A 90 -0.45 -2.70 21.09
CA LYS A 90 -0.82 -3.92 21.83
C LYS A 90 -0.77 -3.72 23.34
N GLU A 91 0.24 -3.01 23.83
CA GLU A 91 0.38 -2.66 25.25
C GLU A 91 -0.79 -1.79 25.72
N LEU A 92 -1.05 -0.68 25.02
CA LEU A 92 -2.19 0.19 25.30
C LEU A 92 -3.53 -0.56 25.19
N THR A 93 -3.66 -1.49 24.24
CA THR A 93 -4.87 -2.33 24.12
C THR A 93 -5.04 -3.23 25.35
N ALA A 94 -3.96 -3.85 25.84
CA ALA A 94 -4.00 -4.69 27.02
C ALA A 94 -4.34 -3.86 28.26
N GLU A 95 -3.71 -2.70 28.42
CA GLU A 95 -3.98 -1.77 29.50
C GLU A 95 -5.43 -1.26 29.49
N ALA A 96 -5.93 -0.86 28.33
CA ALA A 96 -7.32 -0.47 28.14
C ALA A 96 -8.30 -1.58 28.55
N LYS A 97 -8.03 -2.83 28.15
CA LYS A 97 -8.86 -3.99 28.55
C LYS A 97 -8.83 -4.21 30.07
N THR A 98 -7.66 -4.07 30.69
CA THR A 98 -7.53 -4.15 32.15
C THR A 98 -8.36 -3.06 32.82
N MET A 99 -8.19 -1.79 32.43
CA MET A 99 -8.96 -0.67 32.99
C MET A 99 -10.47 -0.82 32.80
N LEU A 100 -10.93 -1.29 31.62
CA LEU A 100 -12.33 -1.57 31.38
C LEU A 100 -12.84 -2.64 32.34
N SER A 101 -12.12 -3.76 32.47
CA SER A 101 -12.50 -4.86 33.36
C SER A 101 -12.51 -4.43 34.83
N GLU A 102 -11.52 -3.65 35.28
CA GLU A 102 -11.45 -3.12 36.65
C GLU A 102 -12.63 -2.20 36.97
N ARG A 103 -13.10 -1.45 35.98
CA ARG A 103 -14.27 -0.57 36.10
C ARG A 103 -15.60 -1.30 35.85
N GLY A 104 -15.59 -2.62 35.69
CA GLY A 104 -16.79 -3.43 35.45
C GLY A 104 -17.44 -3.18 34.08
N LEU A 105 -16.68 -2.62 33.14
CA LEU A 105 -17.13 -2.37 31.77
C LEU A 105 -16.79 -3.56 30.85
N PRO A 106 -17.60 -3.82 29.81
CA PRO A 106 -17.30 -4.84 28.82
C PRO A 106 -15.95 -4.59 28.12
N VAL A 107 -15.06 -5.59 28.11
CA VAL A 107 -13.73 -5.49 27.47
C VAL A 107 -13.78 -5.25 25.96
N GLU A 108 -14.89 -5.61 25.32
CA GLU A 108 -15.15 -5.33 23.90
C GLU A 108 -15.19 -3.82 23.58
N LEU A 109 -15.44 -2.97 24.59
CA LEU A 109 -15.40 -1.52 24.43
C LEU A 109 -13.99 -0.99 24.12
N VAL A 110 -12.94 -1.82 24.23
CA VAL A 110 -11.59 -1.44 23.76
C VAL A 110 -11.58 -1.03 22.29
N ALA A 111 -12.54 -1.51 21.48
CA ALA A 111 -12.67 -1.15 20.07
C ALA A 111 -12.98 0.35 19.85
N VAL A 112 -13.52 1.04 20.86
CA VAL A 112 -13.87 2.48 20.82
C VAL A 112 -13.01 3.33 21.76
N VAL A 113 -12.07 2.73 22.49
CA VAL A 113 -11.11 3.43 23.34
C VAL A 113 -10.05 4.12 22.47
N ASP A 114 -9.62 5.30 22.89
CA ASP A 114 -8.51 6.01 22.24
C ASP A 114 -7.17 5.38 22.67
N LEU A 115 -6.53 4.67 21.73
CA LEU A 115 -5.26 3.98 21.94
C LEU A 115 -4.07 4.77 21.35
N SER A 116 -4.15 6.11 21.31
CA SER A 116 -3.07 6.96 20.82
C SER A 116 -1.92 7.09 21.81
N ASN A 117 -2.21 7.17 23.11
CA ASN A 117 -1.27 7.21 24.22
C ASN A 117 -1.98 6.86 25.54
N ALA A 118 -1.24 6.65 26.63
CA ALA A 118 -1.80 6.20 27.91
C ALA A 118 -2.80 7.19 28.55
N GLU A 119 -2.57 8.50 28.40
CA GLU A 119 -3.47 9.54 28.90
C GLU A 119 -4.82 9.47 28.17
N ALA A 120 -4.79 9.36 26.84
CA ALA A 120 -5.99 9.21 26.02
C ALA A 120 -6.76 7.93 26.33
N VAL A 121 -6.08 6.81 26.62
CA VAL A 121 -6.74 5.58 27.08
C VAL A 121 -7.50 5.84 28.38
N THR A 122 -6.84 6.47 29.35
CA THR A 122 -7.41 6.75 30.67
C THR A 122 -8.64 7.66 30.56
N GLU A 123 -8.53 8.75 29.80
CA GLU A 123 -9.60 9.71 29.59
C GLU A 123 -10.79 9.10 28.85
N SER A 124 -10.54 8.35 27.77
CA SER A 124 -11.60 7.72 26.99
C SER A 124 -12.32 6.64 27.79
N VAL A 125 -11.61 5.80 28.56
CA VAL A 125 -12.24 4.81 29.45
C VAL A 125 -13.09 5.49 30.53
N ALA A 126 -12.61 6.59 31.14
CA ALA A 126 -13.39 7.33 32.13
C ALA A 126 -14.67 7.94 31.53
N SER A 127 -14.58 8.47 30.30
CA SER A 127 -15.73 9.02 29.58
C SER A 127 -16.78 7.95 29.25
N ILE A 128 -16.32 6.79 28.78
CA ILE A 128 -17.16 5.62 28.51
C ILE A 128 -17.86 5.16 29.79
N GLN A 129 -17.11 5.06 30.90
CA GLN A 129 -17.66 4.66 32.20
C GLN A 129 -18.83 5.56 32.60
N LYS A 130 -18.60 6.88 32.61
CA LYS A 130 -19.64 7.85 33.00
C LYS A 130 -20.90 7.70 32.14
N THR A 131 -20.72 7.64 30.83
CA THR A 131 -21.86 7.55 29.89
C THR A 131 -22.62 6.23 30.05
N TRP A 132 -21.91 5.13 30.32
CA TRP A 132 -22.51 3.82 30.58
C TRP A 132 -23.30 3.82 31.89
N GLU A 133 -22.72 4.34 32.97
CA GLU A 133 -23.37 4.45 34.27
C GLU A 133 -24.65 5.29 34.18
N ASP A 134 -24.59 6.46 33.53
CA ASP A 134 -25.75 7.32 33.30
C ASP A 134 -26.86 6.59 32.52
N ALA A 135 -26.50 5.85 31.46
CA ALA A 135 -27.45 5.09 30.65
C ALA A 135 -28.10 3.95 31.44
N VAL A 136 -27.31 3.22 32.23
CA VAL A 136 -27.81 2.12 33.08
C VAL A 136 -28.74 2.67 34.17
N GLN A 137 -28.35 3.75 34.85
CA GLN A 137 -29.19 4.39 35.86
C GLN A 137 -30.52 4.89 35.28
N LYS A 138 -30.48 5.50 34.09
CA LYS A 138 -31.69 5.92 33.37
C LYS A 138 -32.59 4.72 33.03
N GLY A 139 -32.02 3.66 32.45
CA GLY A 139 -32.79 2.45 32.10
C GLY A 139 -33.40 1.76 33.31
N VAL A 140 -32.68 1.66 34.42
CA VAL A 140 -33.19 1.12 35.69
C VAL A 140 -34.30 2.02 36.24
N SER A 141 -34.11 3.35 36.24
CA SER A 141 -35.12 4.30 36.68
C SER A 141 -36.41 4.21 35.86
N GLU A 142 -36.31 4.08 34.54
CA GLU A 142 -37.46 3.87 33.65
C GLU A 142 -38.18 2.54 33.95
N ARG A 143 -37.43 1.48 34.21
CA ARG A 143 -38.01 0.18 34.60
C ARG A 143 -38.68 0.22 35.97
N MET A 144 -38.09 0.93 36.94
CA MET A 144 -38.66 1.08 38.30
C MET A 144 -39.90 1.97 38.33
N LYS A 145 -40.05 2.91 37.39
CA LYS A 145 -41.28 3.69 37.21
C LYS A 145 -42.49 2.81 36.82
N GLY A 146 -42.25 1.56 36.43
CA GLY A 146 -43.27 0.53 36.22
C GLY A 146 -44.04 0.71 34.92
N SER A 147 -44.34 -0.40 34.24
CA SER A 147 -45.43 -0.41 33.26
C SER A 147 -46.72 0.00 33.98
N ALA A 148 -47.51 0.87 33.34
CA ALA A 148 -48.76 1.41 33.89
C ALA A 148 -49.58 0.34 34.61
N PRO A 149 -50.25 0.66 35.74
CA PRO A 149 -51.03 -0.32 36.49
C PRO A 149 -51.97 -1.04 35.53
N ILE A 150 -51.94 -2.38 35.58
CA ILE A 150 -52.87 -3.23 34.84
C ILE A 150 -54.26 -2.71 35.19
N LYS A 151 -54.98 -2.19 34.20
CA LYS A 151 -56.39 -1.82 34.37
C LYS A 151 -57.08 -3.06 34.92
N THR A 152 -57.55 -2.96 36.16
CA THR A 152 -58.33 -4.02 36.80
C THR A 152 -59.43 -4.45 35.84
N ALA A 153 -59.62 -5.76 35.71
CA ALA A 153 -60.65 -6.34 34.85
C ALA A 153 -62.01 -5.65 35.13
N PRO A 154 -62.88 -5.47 34.12
CA PRO A 154 -64.19 -4.91 34.36
C PRO A 154 -64.90 -5.78 35.39
N THR A 155 -65.10 -5.24 36.59
CA THR A 155 -66.06 -5.77 37.55
C THR A 155 -67.40 -5.71 36.83
N ASN A 156 -67.79 -6.83 36.24
CA ASN A 156 -69.14 -7.02 35.75
C ASN A 156 -70.04 -6.99 37.00
N GLN A 157 -70.51 -5.80 37.35
CA GLN A 157 -71.69 -5.62 38.17
C GLN A 157 -72.87 -6.13 37.35
N GLN A 158 -72.94 -7.45 37.16
CA GLN A 158 -74.23 -8.08 37.04
C GLN A 158 -74.85 -7.89 38.42
N GLU A 159 -75.73 -6.91 38.51
CA GLU A 159 -76.78 -6.91 39.50
C GLU A 159 -77.32 -8.34 39.56
N VAL A 160 -76.97 -9.03 40.65
CA VAL A 160 -77.74 -10.19 41.07
C VAL A 160 -79.07 -9.58 41.50
N VAL A 161 -79.95 -9.34 40.53
CA VAL A 161 -81.36 -9.10 40.80
C VAL A 161 -81.81 -10.37 41.51
N GLU A 162 -81.92 -10.26 42.82
CA GLU A 162 -82.14 -11.37 43.70
C GLU A 162 -83.44 -12.06 43.31
N LYS A 163 -83.30 -13.26 42.72
CA LYS A 163 -84.38 -14.10 42.20
C LYS A 163 -85.49 -14.33 43.23
N TRP A 164 -85.20 -14.19 44.52
CA TRP A 164 -86.14 -14.34 45.63
C TRP A 164 -87.26 -13.28 45.71
N LYS A 165 -87.12 -12.13 45.01
CA LYS A 165 -88.13 -11.04 45.05
C LYS A 165 -89.24 -11.24 44.04
N GLN A 166 -89.01 -12.07 43.01
CA GLN A 166 -90.03 -12.43 42.02
C GLN A 166 -90.93 -13.58 42.48
N ASP A 167 -90.45 -14.47 43.34
CA ASP A 167 -91.22 -15.64 43.79
C ASP A 167 -92.16 -15.36 44.98
N PHE A 168 -92.07 -14.20 45.63
CA PHE A 168 -92.82 -13.89 46.87
C PHE A 168 -94.00 -12.91 46.73
N LEU A 169 -94.24 -12.34 45.55
CA LEU A 169 -95.44 -11.54 45.26
C LEU A 169 -96.24 -12.21 44.15
N ARG A 170 -97.02 -13.21 44.53
CA ARG A 170 -98.14 -13.74 43.76
C ARG A 170 -99.43 -13.48 44.51
#